data_AF-A0A1Y5KNR7-F1
#
_entry.id   AF-A0A1Y5KNR7-F1
#
_cell.length_a   1.000
_cell.length_b   1.000
_cell.length_c   1.000
_cell.angle_alpha   90.00
_cell.angle_beta   90.00
_cell.angle_gamma   90.00
#
_symmetry.space_group_name_H-M   'P 1'
#
loop_
_entity.id
_entity.type
_entity.pdbx_description
1 polymer ?
#
loop_
_entity_poly.entity_id
_entity_poly.type
_entity_poly.pdbx_seq_one_letter_code
_entity_poly.pdbx_strand_id
1 'polypeptide(L)' 'MQRSHRVGQRAAKFELFKDTAGKFRFHLKAANGEIIAASQGYTSKAAAQNGIASIKDNAASAPTEDLTY' A
#
# COMPACT_ATOMS: atom_id res chain seq x y z
N MET A 1 -0.27 37.77 4.74
CA MET A 1 -0.46 36.88 3.57
C MET A 1 0.12 35.50 3.91
N GLN A 2 -0.71 34.46 3.75
CA GLN A 2 -0.42 33.02 3.73
C GLN A 2 0.18 32.37 5.00
N ARG A 3 -0.73 31.92 5.88
CA ARG A 3 -0.45 30.99 6.99
C ARG A 3 0.02 29.66 6.42
N SER A 4 1.24 29.30 6.79
CA SER A 4 1.84 27.98 6.61
C SER A 4 0.94 26.90 7.21
N HIS A 5 0.17 26.20 6.38
CA HIS A 5 -0.36 24.89 6.72
C HIS A 5 0.52 23.85 6.04
N ARG A 6 1.63 23.46 6.70
CA ARG A 6 2.13 22.10 6.49
C ARG A 6 1.11 21.20 7.19
N VAL A 7 0.04 20.85 6.47
CA VAL A 7 -0.74 19.66 6.81
C VAL A 7 0.30 18.56 6.90
N GLY A 8 0.56 18.06 8.12
CA GLY A 8 1.44 16.93 8.30
C GLY A 8 0.91 15.82 7.42
N GLN A 9 1.59 15.55 6.30
CA GLN A 9 1.21 14.49 5.38
C GLN A 9 1.16 13.21 6.20
N ARG A 10 -0.05 12.78 6.56
CA ARG A 10 -0.27 11.42 7.02
C ARG A 10 -0.16 10.55 5.77
N ALA A 11 1.07 10.25 5.37
CA ALA A 11 1.34 9.41 4.22
C ALA A 11 0.72 8.02 4.44
N ALA A 12 0.23 7.41 3.36
CA ALA A 12 -0.23 6.04 3.41
C ALA A 12 0.91 5.10 3.84
N LYS A 13 0.61 4.07 4.62
CA LYS A 13 1.60 3.15 5.19
C LYS A 13 1.32 1.70 4.78
N PHE A 14 2.38 0.95 4.52
CA PHE A 14 2.31 -0.48 4.25
C PHE A 14 2.52 -1.28 5.54
N GLU A 15 1.58 -2.15 5.88
CA GLU A 15 1.68 -3.10 6.99
C GLU A 15 1.89 -4.49 6.44
N LEU A 16 3.08 -5.05 6.61
CA LEU A 16 3.43 -6.42 6.25
C LEU A 16 3.23 -7.34 7.47
N PHE A 17 2.48 -8.41 7.31
CA PHE A 17 2.25 -9.40 8.36
C PHE A 17 2.27 -10.83 7.80
N LYS A 18 2.47 -11.81 8.68
CA LYS A 18 2.37 -13.23 8.37
C LYS A 18 1.04 -13.75 8.91
N ASP A 19 0.27 -14.40 8.06
CA ASP A 19 -1.02 -14.98 8.38
C ASP A 19 -0.87 -16.32 9.11
N THR A 20 -1.96 -16.81 9.73
CA THR A 20 -2.00 -18.11 10.41
C THR A 20 -1.70 -19.28 9.46
N ALA A 21 -2.01 -19.14 8.17
CA ALA A 21 -1.65 -20.10 7.12
C ALA A 21 -0.16 -20.05 6.71
N GLY A 22 0.67 -19.25 7.38
CA GLY A 22 2.09 -19.13 7.10
C GLY A 22 2.45 -18.24 5.91
N LYS A 23 1.45 -17.64 5.24
CA LYS A 23 1.64 -16.76 4.08
C LYS A 23 1.91 -15.32 4.50
N PHE A 24 2.71 -14.60 3.75
CA PHE A 24 2.99 -13.18 3.95
C PHE A 24 1.99 -12.34 3.18
N ARG A 25 1.40 -11.33 3.83
CA ARG A 25 0.48 -10.38 3.22
C ARG A 25 0.88 -8.96 3.61
N PHE A 26 0.45 -7.99 2.81
CA PHE A 26 0.55 -6.59 3.18
C PHE A 26 -0.76 -5.84 2.95
N HIS A 27 -1.02 -4.85 3.79
CA HIS A 27 -2.11 -3.90 3.63
C HIS A 27 -1.55 -2.49 3.42
N LEU A 28 -2.14 -1.73 2.51
CA LEU A 28 -1.91 -0.30 2.39
C LEU A 28 -3.01 0.42 3.17
N LYS A 29 -2.61 1.10 4.25
CA LYS A 29 -3.51 1.95 5.02
C LYS A 29 -3.36 3.40 4.60
N ALA A 30 -4.48 4.04 4.30
CA ALA A 30 -4.54 5.46 4.03
C ALA A 30 -4.25 6.28 5.30
N ALA A 31 -4.10 7.60 5.10
CA ALA A 31 -3.88 8.61 6.13
C ALA A 31 -4.88 8.53 7.31
N ASN A 32 -6.11 8.16 6.98
CA ASN A 32 -7.26 8.05 7.89
C ASN A 32 -7.33 6.69 8.61
N GLY A 33 -6.41 5.75 8.32
CA GLY A 33 -6.35 4.43 8.94
C GLY A 33 -7.12 3.33 8.20
N GLU A 34 -7.86 3.67 7.14
CA GLU A 34 -8.61 2.71 6.34
C GLU A 34 -7.68 1.89 5.44
N ILE A 35 -8.00 0.61 5.23
CA ILE A 35 -7.27 -0.26 4.31
C ILE A 35 -7.80 0.03 2.91
N ILE A 36 -6.94 0.59 2.05
CA ILE A 36 -7.28 0.93 0.65
C ILE A 36 -6.76 -0.11 -0.35
N ALA A 37 -5.79 -0.95 0.06
CA ALA A 37 -5.35 -2.08 -0.73
C ALA A 37 -4.90 -3.24 0.16
N ALA A 38 -5.15 -4.47 -0.29
CA ALA A 38 -4.70 -5.69 0.36
C ALA A 38 -4.02 -6.61 -0.66
N SER A 39 -2.87 -7.16 -0.28
CA SER A 39 -2.12 -8.06 -1.14
C SER A 39 -2.65 -9.49 -1.08
N GLN A 40 -2.33 -10.26 -2.11
CA GLN A 40 -2.44 -11.71 -2.06
C GLN A 40 -1.42 -12.31 -1.07
N GLY A 41 -1.63 -13.57 -0.69
CA GLY A 41 -0.75 -14.30 0.22
C GLY A 41 0.50 -14.81 -0.50
N TYR A 42 1.64 -14.17 -0.23
CA TYR A 42 2.96 -14.57 -0.71
C TYR A 42 3.52 -15.74 0.11
N THR A 43 4.36 -16.56 -0.53
CA THR A 43 5.07 -17.67 0.12
C THR A 43 6.24 -17.21 0.99
N SER A 44 6.82 -16.05 0.68
CA SER A 44 8.04 -15.54 1.31
C SER A 44 7.96 -14.05 1.65
N LYS A 45 8.61 -13.64 2.74
CA LYS A 45 8.72 -12.23 3.16
C LYS A 45 9.33 -11.36 2.06
N ALA A 46 10.38 -11.86 1.40
CA ALA A 46 11.06 -11.15 0.33
C ALA A 46 10.13 -10.86 -0.86
N ALA A 47 9.29 -11.83 -1.26
CA ALA A 47 8.33 -11.64 -2.33
C ALA A 47 7.31 -10.52 -2.01
N ALA A 48 6.81 -10.50 -0.78
CA ALA A 48 5.90 -9.44 -0.33
C ALA A 48 6.59 -8.07 -0.24
N GLN A 49 7.86 -8.01 0.19
CA GLN A 49 8.64 -6.77 0.19
C GLN A 49 8.90 -6.25 -1.23
N ASN A 50 9.21 -7.13 -2.18
CA ASN A 50 9.35 -6.77 -3.60
C ASN A 50 8.04 -6.23 -4.16
N GLY A 51 6.89 -6.83 -3.83
CA GLY A 51 5.58 -6.30 -4.20
C GLY A 51 5.35 -4.88 -3.67
N ILE A 52 5.67 -4.62 -2.40
CA ILE A 52 5.59 -3.28 -1.82
C ILE A 52 6.52 -2.30 -2.54
N ALA A 53 7.75 -2.70 -2.85
CA ALA A 53 8.71 -1.85 -3.57
C ALA A 53 8.20 -1.49 -4.97
N SER A 54 7.71 -2.47 -5.73
CA SER A 54 7.10 -2.24 -7.04
C SER A 54 5.91 -1.28 -6.96
N ILE A 55 5.03 -1.43 -5.97
CA ILE A 55 3.89 -0.51 -5.81
C ILE A 55 4.38 0.90 -5.48
N LYS A 56 5.36 1.05 -4.58
CA LYS A 56 5.90 2.38 -4.24
C LYS A 56 6.49 3.09 -5.46
N ASP A 57 7.14 2.33 -6.34
CA ASP A 57 7.82 2.86 -7.52
C ASP A 57 6.85 3.16 -8.66
N ASN A 58 5.87 2.28 -8.91
CA ASN A 58 5.00 2.34 -10.08
C ASN A 58 3.63 2.97 -9.81
N ALA A 59 3.09 2.87 -8.59
CA ALA A 59 1.70 3.26 -8.33
C ALA A 59 1.46 4.77 -8.37
N ALA A 60 2.49 5.60 -8.13
CA ALA A 60 2.35 7.05 -8.17
C ALA A 60 2.02 7.59 -9.58
N SER A 61 2.39 6.85 -10.63
CA SER A 61 2.20 7.24 -12.03
C SER A 61 1.32 6.27 -12.82
N ALA A 62 0.80 5.21 -12.19
CA ALA A 62 0.00 4.20 -12.89
C ALA A 62 -1.37 4.78 -13.31
N PRO A 63 -1.77 4.66 -14.59
CA PRO A 63 -3.10 5.03 -15.03
C PRO A 63 -4.15 4.08 -14.46
N THR A 64 -5.37 4.57 -14.28
CA THR A 64 -6.52 3.73 -13.93
C THR A 64 -7.24 3.32 -15.20
N GLU A 65 -7.43 2.02 -15.39
CA GLU A 65 -8.22 1.44 -16.49
C GLU A 65 -9.47 0.77 -15.92
N ASP A 66 -10.65 1.10 -16.44
CA ASP A 66 -11.92 0.45 -16.10
C ASP A 66 -12.21 -0.68 -17.11
N LEU A 67 -12.45 -1.88 -16.59
CA LEU A 67 -12.71 -3.11 -17.37
C LEU A 67 -14.09 -3.69 -17.06
N THR A 68 -15.03 -2.86 -16.62
CA THR A 68 -16.40 -3.27 -16.36
C THR A 68 -17.18 -3.27 -17.68
N TYR A 69 -17.87 -4.38 -18.01
CA TYR A 69 -18.67 -4.54 -19.23
C TYR A 69 -20.17 -4.49 -18.94
#